data_AF-A0AAD9Z5S9-F1
#
_entry.id   AF-A0AAD9Z5S9-F1
#
_cell.length_a   1.000
_cell.length_b   1.000
_cell.length_c   1.000
_cell.angle_alpha   90.00
_cell.angle_beta   90.00
_cell.angle_gamma   90.00
#
_symmetry.space_group_name_H-M   'P 1'
#
loop_
_entity.id
_entity.type
_entity.pdbx_description
1 polymer ?
#
loop_
_entity_poly.entity_id
_entity_poly.type
_entity_poly.pdbx_seq_one_letter_code
_entity_poly.pdbx_strand_id
1 'polypeptide(L)'
;MPSFKVVVSMRVAHPVALGRQDLGLILSVGLNFPMPGAMDGSFVAFSHNTLLHKHSTQHDLLARIIFSVVKTKGIAYFIIVAPHGQFIIHESDFSSPSTEQAPYHPRAFIAYLQGYSESNSTASNDEDVYYLGTRVLSYQLMYAPKTRTNTPIPFVVLVTEDVYGRKRARLEQDGAVVIQIEKVVTPKWVSTDHVQWTEQMKKPRVFQLTQYEKILYMDADMLITRRLDSIFEDESTALAPTLPSLHEKSHEAPLPTSYIPSAQMQQRPREHPYPPDKDSAPSSIYNYFCSGFWVGHPSEAVFEYYISVLNIEGRFDTSMMEQSLLNYAHRRDGPMPWRDFDYSWTSTYRTYKEYELGAGALHEKYWREDRGDAWSGQDKLREMWLRDREDMEGFYGAMDGGHGDKNRI
;
A
#
# COMPACT_ATOMS: atom_id res chain seq x y z
N MET A 1 26.41 -9.91 26.18
CA MET A 1 25.39 -8.84 26.12
C MET A 1 25.64 -7.87 27.25
N PRO A 2 25.72 -6.54 27.02
CA PRO A 2 25.80 -5.57 28.11
C PRO A 2 24.44 -5.50 28.81
N SER A 3 24.42 -5.67 30.13
CA SER A 3 23.22 -5.55 30.96
C SER A 3 22.89 -4.08 31.22
N PHE A 4 21.70 -3.61 30.85
CA PHE A 4 21.22 -2.27 31.19
C PHE A 4 20.55 -2.26 32.58
N LYS A 5 20.74 -1.18 33.35
CA LYS A 5 20.01 -0.95 34.61
C LYS A 5 19.04 0.22 34.43
N VAL A 6 17.75 -0.06 34.47
CA VAL A 6 16.70 0.96 34.58
C VAL A 6 16.42 1.18 36.07
N VAL A 7 16.59 2.42 36.56
CA VAL A 7 16.28 2.79 37.94
C VAL A 7 15.02 3.62 37.96
N VAL A 8 13.90 3.04 38.42
CA VAL A 8 12.64 3.77 38.64
C VAL A 8 12.56 4.18 40.10
N SER A 9 12.45 5.48 40.39
CA SER A 9 12.36 6.02 41.74
C SER A 9 11.00 6.71 41.92
N MET A 10 10.14 6.20 42.80
CA MET A 10 8.93 6.89 43.23
C MET A 10 9.23 7.75 44.45
N ARG A 11 8.83 9.04 44.43
CA ARG A 11 8.85 9.92 45.61
C ARG A 11 7.45 10.42 45.90
N VAL A 12 7.03 10.34 47.15
CA VAL A 12 5.78 10.95 47.62
C VAL A 12 6.10 12.41 47.99
N ALA A 13 5.45 13.38 47.33
CA ALA A 13 5.57 14.78 47.70
C ALA A 13 4.62 15.09 48.87
N HIS A 14 5.14 15.68 49.96
CA HIS A 14 4.32 16.13 51.08
C HIS A 14 3.59 17.44 50.72
N PRO A 15 2.31 17.62 51.09
CA PRO A 15 1.50 18.73 50.63
C PRO A 15 1.77 19.99 51.48
N VAL A 16 2.64 20.88 51.02
CA VAL A 16 2.74 22.25 51.59
C VAL A 16 2.81 23.37 50.54
N ALA A 17 3.00 23.09 49.24
CA ALA A 17 3.24 24.17 48.26
C ALA A 17 2.04 24.62 47.42
N LEU A 18 0.89 23.93 47.45
CA LEU A 18 -0.28 24.29 46.63
C LEU A 18 -1.51 24.10 47.51
N GLY A 19 -2.17 25.19 47.93
CA GLY A 19 -3.29 25.21 48.88
C GLY A 19 -4.57 24.50 48.42
N ARG A 20 -4.50 23.22 48.09
CA ARG A 20 -5.60 22.30 47.79
C ARG A 20 -5.40 21.01 48.58
N GLN A 21 -6.43 20.56 49.28
CA GLN A 21 -6.43 19.37 50.15
C GLN A 21 -6.43 18.02 49.38
N ASP A 22 -5.83 17.97 48.20
CA ASP A 22 -5.75 16.75 47.40
C ASP A 22 -4.33 16.19 47.41
N LEU A 23 -4.17 15.01 48.03
CA LEU A 23 -2.95 14.20 47.99
C LEU A 23 -2.66 13.79 46.54
N GLY A 24 -1.82 14.55 45.84
CA GLY A 24 -1.30 14.19 44.52
C GLY A 24 0.02 13.43 44.64
N LEU A 25 0.07 12.18 44.17
CA LEU A 25 1.34 11.48 43.95
C LEU A 25 2.00 12.05 42.68
N ILE A 26 3.28 12.41 42.78
CA ILE A 26 4.11 12.77 41.63
C ILE A 26 4.98 11.57 41.30
N LEU A 27 4.76 10.99 40.11
CA LEU A 27 5.64 9.96 39.57
C LEU A 27 6.71 10.63 38.70
N SER A 28 7.98 10.44 39.03
CA SER A 28 9.11 10.86 38.18
C SER A 28 9.82 9.61 37.67
N VAL A 29 9.79 9.40 36.36
CA VAL A 29 10.52 8.30 35.70
C VAL A 29 11.74 8.90 35.02
N GLY A 30 12.94 8.43 35.37
CA GLY A 30 14.19 8.78 34.73
C GLY A 30 14.75 7.58 33.97
N LEU A 31 15.10 7.77 32.70
CA LEU A 31 15.80 6.77 31.88
C LEU A 31 17.22 7.27 31.63
N ASN A 32 18.22 6.42 31.92
CA ASN A 32 19.63 6.74 31.71
C ASN A 32 20.18 5.88 30.56
N PHE A 33 20.69 6.52 29.52
CA PHE A 33 21.31 5.84 28.37
C PHE A 33 22.80 6.23 28.25
N PRO A 34 23.72 5.27 28.05
CA PRO A 34 25.08 5.59 27.63
C PRO A 34 25.13 5.84 26.10
N MET A 35 25.79 6.92 25.68
CA MET A 35 26.03 7.22 24.27
C MET A 35 27.29 6.49 23.77
N PRO A 36 27.28 5.91 22.56
CA PRO A 36 28.51 5.42 21.93
C PRO A 36 29.44 6.60 21.62
N GLY A 37 30.59 6.68 22.28
CA GLY A 37 31.64 7.69 22.01
C GLY A 37 31.73 8.88 22.98
N ALA A 38 30.94 8.92 24.06
CA ALA A 38 31.10 9.94 25.10
C ALA A 38 32.13 9.47 26.16
N MET A 39 33.20 10.24 26.36
CA MET A 39 34.12 10.07 27.49
C MET A 39 33.38 10.42 28.80
N ASP A 40 33.39 9.49 29.74
CA ASP A 40 32.95 9.58 31.14
C ASP A 40 31.64 10.33 31.48
N GLY A 41 30.60 9.54 31.77
CA GLY A 41 29.61 9.86 32.82
C GLY A 41 28.48 10.82 32.46
N SER A 42 28.36 11.30 31.23
CA SER A 42 27.23 12.13 30.81
C SER A 42 25.98 11.28 30.52
N PHE A 43 24.97 11.36 31.38
CA PHE A 43 23.65 10.76 31.20
C PHE A 43 22.62 11.82 30.76
N VAL A 44 21.73 11.48 29.82
CA VAL A 44 20.56 12.32 29.50
C VAL A 44 19.41 11.90 30.40
N ALA A 45 19.06 12.74 31.38
CA ALA A 45 17.91 12.53 32.23
C ALA A 45 16.65 13.12 31.58
N PHE A 46 15.74 12.27 31.14
CA PHE A 46 14.37 12.70 30.81
C PHE A 46 13.52 12.59 32.07
N SER A 47 12.99 13.70 32.57
CA SER A 47 12.01 13.70 33.65
C SER A 47 10.64 14.09 33.12
N HIS A 48 9.66 13.20 33.25
CA HIS A 48 8.27 13.53 33.01
C HIS A 48 7.52 13.47 34.35
N ASN A 49 6.82 14.55 34.70
CA ASN A 49 6.04 14.65 35.94
C ASN A 49 4.55 14.59 35.59
N THR A 50 3.85 13.59 36.10
CA THR A 50 2.40 13.45 35.92
C THR A 50 1.69 13.55 37.26
N LEU A 51 0.67 14.41 37.32
CA LEU A 51 -0.23 14.54 38.48
C LEU A 51 -1.26 13.41 38.46
N LEU A 52 -1.39 12.67 39.56
CA LEU A 52 -2.37 11.59 39.70
C LEU A 52 -3.57 12.04 40.56
N HIS A 53 -4.78 11.74 40.09
CA HIS A 53 -6.02 11.94 40.86
C HIS A 53 -6.39 10.66 41.63
N LYS A 54 -7.10 10.82 42.75
CA LYS A 54 -7.38 9.80 43.79
C LYS A 54 -8.10 8.52 43.33
N HIS A 55 -8.54 8.44 42.07
CA HIS A 55 -9.34 7.34 41.50
C HIS A 55 -8.68 6.63 40.31
N SER A 56 -7.43 6.92 39.96
CA SER A 56 -6.73 6.21 38.89
C SER A 56 -6.41 4.76 39.31
N THR A 57 -6.87 3.77 38.52
CA THR A 57 -6.58 2.35 38.75
C THR A 57 -5.17 1.99 38.28
N GLN A 58 -4.58 0.89 38.80
CA GLN A 58 -3.24 0.44 38.39
C GLN A 58 -3.11 0.21 36.88
N HIS A 59 -4.19 -0.21 36.21
CA HIS A 59 -4.25 -0.38 34.75
C HIS A 59 -4.16 0.95 33.98
N ASP A 60 -4.76 2.01 34.52
CA ASP A 60 -4.75 3.36 33.94
C ASP A 60 -3.35 4.01 34.05
N LEU A 61 -2.62 3.65 35.11
CA LEU A 61 -1.21 4.00 35.32
C LEU A 61 -0.29 3.31 34.29
N LEU A 62 -0.54 2.03 34.02
CA LEU A 62 0.22 1.16 33.11
C LEU A 62 0.07 1.59 31.63
N ALA A 63 -1.16 1.88 31.18
CA ALA A 63 -1.42 2.26 29.81
C ALA A 63 -0.72 3.57 29.40
N ARG A 64 -0.64 4.54 30.33
CA ARG A 64 -0.04 5.86 30.07
C ARG A 64 1.49 5.84 30.06
N ILE A 65 2.12 4.94 30.81
CA ILE A 65 3.58 4.75 30.79
C ILE A 65 4.02 4.08 29.47
N ILE A 66 3.27 3.08 29.00
CA ILE A 66 3.53 2.38 27.73
C ILE A 66 3.43 3.35 26.54
N PHE A 67 2.39 4.20 26.51
CA PHE A 67 2.19 5.15 25.42
C PHE A 67 3.29 6.21 25.28
N SER A 68 3.94 6.60 26.39
CA SER A 68 4.97 7.65 26.39
C SER A 68 6.31 7.18 25.81
N VAL A 69 6.68 5.91 26.02
CA VAL A 69 7.96 5.34 25.59
C VAL A 69 7.97 4.99 24.09
N VAL A 70 6.83 4.58 23.52
CA VAL A 70 6.71 4.18 22.11
C VAL A 70 6.96 5.35 21.14
N LYS A 71 6.76 6.59 21.57
CA LYS A 71 6.80 7.76 20.68
C LYS A 71 8.21 8.22 20.29
N THR A 72 9.28 7.70 20.90
CA THR A 72 10.60 8.33 20.76
C THR A 72 11.52 7.77 19.68
N LYS A 73 11.52 6.47 19.32
CA LYS A 73 12.39 5.95 18.21
C LYS A 73 11.97 4.56 17.64
N GLY A 74 10.69 4.30 17.34
CA GLY A 74 10.32 3.14 16.49
C GLY A 74 10.73 1.74 16.97
N ILE A 75 11.04 1.55 18.27
CA ILE A 75 11.33 0.25 18.89
C ILE A 75 10.23 -0.03 19.91
N ALA A 76 9.55 -1.17 19.78
CA ALA A 76 8.52 -1.62 20.72
C ALA A 76 9.14 -2.52 21.79
N TYR A 77 8.95 -2.19 23.07
CA TYR A 77 9.32 -3.04 24.20
C TYR A 77 8.06 -3.68 24.81
N PHE A 78 8.12 -4.97 25.13
CA PHE A 78 7.11 -5.63 25.96
C PHE A 78 7.54 -5.60 27.43
N ILE A 79 6.67 -5.08 28.30
CA ILE A 79 6.86 -5.14 29.75
C ILE A 79 5.94 -6.25 30.27
N ILE A 80 6.51 -7.37 30.70
CA ILE A 80 5.77 -8.43 31.39
C ILE A 80 5.87 -8.18 32.89
N VAL A 81 4.73 -8.06 33.56
CA VAL A 81 4.65 -7.87 35.01
C VAL A 81 4.42 -9.23 35.66
N ALA A 82 5.42 -9.75 36.36
CA ALA A 82 5.27 -10.95 37.19
C ALA A 82 4.69 -10.60 38.58
N PRO A 83 4.03 -11.54 39.28
CA PRO A 83 3.21 -11.25 40.48
C PRO A 83 3.97 -10.74 41.72
N HIS A 84 5.30 -10.59 41.65
CA HIS A 84 6.15 -10.23 42.79
C HIS A 84 7.03 -8.99 42.56
N GLY A 85 6.58 -8.03 41.75
CA GLY A 85 7.18 -6.69 41.71
C GLY A 85 8.57 -6.62 41.06
N GLN A 86 9.01 -7.67 40.35
CA GLN A 86 10.15 -7.61 39.45
C GLN A 86 9.68 -7.32 38.03
N PHE A 87 10.21 -6.24 37.46
CA PHE A 87 10.04 -5.92 36.04
C PHE A 87 11.14 -6.63 35.26
N ILE A 88 10.76 -7.56 34.39
CA ILE A 88 11.68 -8.19 33.43
C ILE A 88 11.44 -7.51 32.09
N ILE A 89 12.40 -6.69 31.66
CA ILE A 89 12.41 -6.15 30.30
C ILE A 89 13.05 -7.23 29.44
N HIS A 90 12.24 -7.91 28.64
CA HIS A 90 12.76 -8.73 27.56
C HIS A 90 13.06 -7.82 26.37
N GLU A 91 14.32 -7.75 25.99
CA GLU A 91 14.69 -7.36 24.64
C GLU A 91 14.18 -8.48 23.75
N SER A 92 13.00 -8.31 23.17
CA SER A 92 12.63 -9.11 22.02
C SER A 92 13.51 -8.60 20.90
N ASP A 93 14.54 -9.37 20.55
CA ASP A 93 15.07 -9.33 19.21
C ASP A 93 13.88 -9.66 18.29
N PHE A 94 13.18 -8.62 17.83
CA PHE A 94 12.74 -8.60 16.45
C PHE A 94 14.02 -8.51 15.62
N SER A 95 14.81 -9.59 15.63
CA SER A 95 15.46 -9.98 14.42
C SER A 95 14.30 -10.14 13.45
N SER A 96 14.11 -9.13 12.60
CA SER A 96 13.50 -9.32 11.30
C SER A 96 13.95 -10.70 10.84
N PRO A 97 13.04 -11.64 10.48
CA PRO A 97 13.49 -12.90 9.90
C PRO A 97 14.50 -12.50 8.86
N SER A 98 15.74 -13.01 8.97
CA SER A 98 16.90 -12.54 8.22
C SER A 98 16.51 -12.49 6.75
N THR A 99 16.00 -11.34 6.34
CA THR A 99 15.61 -11.06 4.99
C THR A 99 16.96 -10.65 4.49
N GLU A 100 17.63 -11.60 3.85
CA GLU A 100 18.52 -11.24 2.77
C GLU A 100 17.80 -10.13 2.02
N GLN A 101 18.21 -8.87 2.26
CA GLN A 101 17.46 -7.70 1.86
C GLN A 101 17.37 -7.84 0.35
N ALA A 102 16.17 -8.13 -0.17
CA ALA A 102 15.98 -8.35 -1.59
C ALA A 102 16.64 -7.16 -2.30
N PRO A 103 17.51 -7.41 -3.30
CA PRO A 103 18.35 -6.36 -3.86
C PRO A 103 17.46 -5.18 -4.24
N TYR A 104 17.77 -4.02 -3.66
CA TYR A 104 17.01 -2.80 -3.87
C TYR A 104 16.92 -2.53 -5.37
N HIS A 105 15.71 -2.46 -5.89
CA HIS A 105 15.44 -2.12 -7.27
C HIS A 105 14.72 -0.76 -7.31
N PRO A 106 15.14 0.20 -8.16
CA PRO A 106 14.51 1.52 -8.21
C PRO A 106 13.08 1.51 -8.77
N ARG A 107 12.59 0.35 -9.20
CA ARG A 107 11.27 0.17 -9.80
C ARG A 107 10.52 -0.94 -9.11
N ALA A 108 9.20 -0.84 -9.02
CA ALA A 108 8.36 -1.89 -8.45
C ALA A 108 7.07 -2.09 -9.25
N PHE A 109 6.61 -3.34 -9.30
CA PHE A 109 5.23 -3.66 -9.65
C PHE A 109 4.38 -3.57 -8.38
N ILE A 110 3.25 -2.86 -8.43
CA ILE A 110 2.40 -2.64 -7.26
C ILE A 110 1.00 -3.20 -7.51
N ALA A 111 0.48 -3.93 -6.55
CA ALA A 111 -0.95 -4.26 -6.44
C ALA A 111 -1.50 -3.83 -5.07
N TYR A 112 -2.82 -3.69 -5.00
CA TYR A 112 -3.52 -3.35 -3.77
C TYR A 112 -4.48 -4.47 -3.37
N LEU A 113 -4.44 -4.86 -2.10
CA LEU A 113 -5.36 -5.84 -1.54
C LEU A 113 -6.02 -5.30 -0.26
N GLN A 114 -7.35 -5.29 -0.26
CA GLN A 114 -8.14 -4.88 0.89
C GLN A 114 -8.85 -6.05 1.55
N GLY A 115 -8.98 -5.97 2.87
CA GLY A 115 -9.88 -6.81 3.62
C GLY A 115 -11.34 -6.36 3.54
N TYR A 116 -12.24 -7.23 3.09
CA TYR A 116 -13.70 -7.03 3.15
C TYR A 116 -14.30 -7.89 4.25
N SER A 117 -15.12 -7.33 5.15
CA SER A 117 -15.60 -8.03 6.36
C SER A 117 -16.31 -9.36 6.10
N GLU A 118 -16.93 -9.57 4.93
CA GLU A 118 -17.64 -10.82 4.59
C GLU A 118 -16.77 -11.87 3.86
N SER A 119 -15.81 -11.46 3.01
CA SER A 119 -14.86 -12.39 2.33
C SER A 119 -13.52 -12.56 3.07
N ASN A 120 -13.31 -11.79 4.15
CA ASN A 120 -12.15 -11.93 5.01
C ASN A 120 -12.28 -13.05 6.04
N SER A 121 -13.49 -13.46 6.40
CA SER A 121 -13.69 -14.50 7.40
C SER A 121 -13.51 -15.88 6.77
N THR A 122 -12.43 -16.59 7.12
CA THR A 122 -12.22 -18.05 6.92
C THR A 122 -12.40 -18.63 5.52
N ALA A 123 -12.74 -17.80 4.54
CA ALA A 123 -13.04 -18.12 3.17
C ALA A 123 -11.87 -18.90 2.57
N SER A 124 -12.19 -19.98 1.85
CA SER A 124 -11.22 -20.64 0.98
C SER A 124 -10.61 -19.62 0.01
N ASN A 125 -9.45 -19.91 -0.60
CA ASN A 125 -8.84 -18.99 -1.56
C ASN A 125 -9.81 -18.60 -2.69
N ASP A 126 -10.78 -19.45 -2.99
CA ASP A 126 -11.77 -19.27 -4.05
C ASP A 126 -12.88 -18.27 -3.70
N GLU A 127 -13.11 -18.00 -2.42
CA GLU A 127 -14.13 -17.08 -1.95
C GLU A 127 -13.63 -15.61 -1.89
N ASP A 128 -12.31 -15.39 -1.86
CA ASP A 128 -11.70 -14.07 -1.99
C ASP A 128 -11.01 -13.93 -3.34
N VAL A 129 -11.81 -13.55 -4.34
CA VAL A 129 -11.38 -13.42 -5.74
C VAL A 129 -10.28 -12.36 -5.95
N TYR A 130 -10.21 -11.30 -5.13
CA TYR A 130 -9.15 -10.28 -5.26
C TYR A 130 -7.85 -10.76 -4.63
N TYR A 131 -7.93 -11.50 -3.52
CA TYR A 131 -6.76 -12.20 -2.99
C TYR A 131 -6.23 -13.23 -3.98
N LEU A 132 -7.11 -14.07 -4.56
CA LEU A 132 -6.72 -15.02 -5.60
C LEU A 132 -6.11 -14.30 -6.80
N GLY A 133 -6.76 -13.25 -7.32
CA GLY A 133 -6.23 -12.43 -8.42
C GLY A 133 -4.85 -11.84 -8.12
N THR A 134 -4.62 -11.38 -6.88
CA THR A 134 -3.31 -10.89 -6.45
C THR A 134 -2.24 -11.98 -6.51
N ARG A 135 -2.57 -13.22 -6.10
CA ARG A 135 -1.65 -14.37 -6.18
C ARG A 135 -1.36 -14.78 -7.62
N VAL A 136 -2.38 -14.79 -8.48
CA VAL A 136 -2.21 -15.08 -9.92
C VAL A 136 -1.35 -14.01 -10.57
N LEU A 137 -1.58 -12.72 -10.27
CA LEU A 137 -0.74 -11.62 -10.74
C LEU A 137 0.72 -11.75 -10.25
N SER A 138 0.92 -12.10 -8.98
CA SER A 138 2.23 -12.42 -8.39
C SER A 138 2.96 -13.48 -9.21
N TYR A 139 2.27 -14.59 -9.53
CA TYR A 139 2.82 -15.68 -10.33
C TYR A 139 3.15 -15.27 -11.76
N GLN A 140 2.23 -14.57 -12.42
CA GLN A 140 2.43 -14.05 -13.79
C GLN A 140 3.69 -13.16 -13.88
N LEU A 141 3.92 -12.29 -12.89
CA LEU A 141 5.04 -11.36 -12.91
C LEU A 141 6.37 -11.98 -12.49
N MET A 142 6.38 -12.96 -11.59
CA MET A 142 7.61 -13.47 -10.98
C MET A 142 8.05 -14.84 -11.51
N TYR A 143 7.12 -15.70 -11.92
CA TYR A 143 7.43 -17.12 -12.16
C TYR A 143 6.97 -17.64 -13.52
N ALA A 144 5.84 -17.17 -14.05
CA ALA A 144 5.29 -17.66 -15.31
C ALA A 144 6.29 -17.47 -16.47
N PRO A 145 6.70 -18.53 -17.20
CA PRO A 145 7.80 -18.46 -18.17
C PRO A 145 7.64 -17.39 -19.25
N LYS A 146 6.41 -17.11 -19.67
CA LYS A 146 6.06 -16.18 -20.74
C LYS A 146 6.16 -14.70 -20.30
N THR A 147 5.82 -14.42 -19.05
CA THR A 147 5.53 -13.06 -18.56
C THR A 147 6.44 -12.62 -17.44
N ARG A 148 7.15 -13.55 -16.79
CA ARG A 148 8.05 -13.24 -15.69
C ARG A 148 9.07 -12.19 -16.09
N THR A 149 9.29 -11.24 -15.18
CA THR A 149 10.30 -10.20 -15.34
C THR A 149 11.69 -10.81 -15.55
N ASN A 150 12.49 -10.17 -16.39
CA ASN A 150 13.89 -10.54 -16.60
C ASN A 150 14.84 -9.79 -15.66
N THR A 151 14.30 -8.85 -14.89
CA THR A 151 15.03 -8.02 -13.93
C THR A 151 14.47 -8.28 -12.54
N PRO A 152 15.23 -8.04 -11.46
CA PRO A 152 14.75 -8.30 -10.11
C PRO A 152 13.79 -7.19 -9.63
N ILE A 153 12.78 -6.83 -10.43
CA ILE A 153 11.73 -5.87 -10.04
C ILE A 153 10.84 -6.55 -9.00
N PRO A 154 10.74 -6.02 -7.76
CA PRO A 154 9.85 -6.58 -6.74
C PRO A 154 8.39 -6.40 -7.14
N PHE A 155 7.58 -7.41 -6.83
CA PHE A 155 6.13 -7.28 -6.76
C PHE A 155 5.74 -6.92 -5.32
N VAL A 156 5.18 -5.73 -5.14
CA VAL A 156 4.78 -5.17 -3.84
C VAL A 156 3.27 -5.21 -3.74
N VAL A 157 2.75 -5.80 -2.67
CA VAL A 157 1.32 -5.79 -2.36
C VAL A 157 1.07 -4.87 -1.18
N LEU A 158 0.36 -3.79 -1.45
CA LEU A 158 -0.13 -2.89 -0.42
C LEU A 158 -1.38 -3.47 0.22
N VAL A 159 -1.36 -3.69 1.53
CA VAL A 159 -2.45 -4.30 2.28
C VAL A 159 -2.99 -3.37 3.36
N THR A 160 -4.30 -3.42 3.63
CA THR A 160 -4.88 -2.77 4.81
C THR A 160 -4.80 -3.64 6.05
N GLU A 161 -4.94 -3.00 7.21
CA GLU A 161 -4.92 -3.66 8.53
C GLU A 161 -5.95 -4.78 8.69
N ASP A 162 -7.03 -4.77 7.91
CA ASP A 162 -8.10 -5.76 7.91
C ASP A 162 -7.78 -7.00 7.07
N VAL A 163 -6.73 -7.01 6.24
CA VAL A 163 -6.30 -8.23 5.53
C VAL A 163 -5.75 -9.22 6.56
N TYR A 164 -6.27 -10.45 6.61
CA TYR A 164 -5.86 -11.44 7.61
C TYR A 164 -4.36 -11.79 7.53
N GLY A 165 -3.72 -11.98 8.68
CA GLY A 165 -2.28 -12.32 8.76
C GLY A 165 -1.89 -13.54 7.92
N ARG A 166 -2.76 -14.57 7.84
CA ARG A 166 -2.53 -15.74 6.99
C ARG A 166 -2.40 -15.40 5.49
N LYS A 167 -3.17 -14.41 5.01
CA LYS A 167 -3.15 -13.97 3.59
C LYS A 167 -1.87 -13.20 3.32
N ARG A 168 -1.44 -12.33 4.25
CA ARG A 168 -0.17 -11.60 4.17
C ARG A 168 1.02 -12.54 4.15
N ALA A 169 1.09 -13.44 5.12
CA ALA A 169 2.16 -14.45 5.20
C ALA A 169 2.21 -15.32 3.95
N ARG A 170 1.05 -15.66 3.37
CA ARG A 170 1.02 -16.42 2.12
C ARG A 170 1.52 -15.63 0.92
N LEU A 171 1.19 -14.34 0.81
CA LEU A 171 1.73 -13.48 -0.25
C LEU A 171 3.25 -13.33 -0.14
N GLU A 172 3.78 -13.20 1.08
CA GLU A 172 5.23 -13.19 1.34
C GLU A 172 5.88 -14.52 0.95
N GLN A 173 5.25 -15.65 1.29
CA GLN A 173 5.71 -16.99 0.89
C GLN A 173 5.67 -17.19 -0.63
N ASP A 174 4.69 -16.60 -1.30
CA ASP A 174 4.58 -16.54 -2.76
C ASP A 174 5.59 -15.54 -3.38
N GLY A 175 6.45 -14.89 -2.58
CA GLY A 175 7.55 -14.02 -3.03
C GLY A 175 7.23 -12.53 -3.10
N ALA A 176 6.02 -12.11 -2.77
CA ALA A 176 5.65 -10.69 -2.81
C ALA A 176 6.20 -9.92 -1.59
N VAL A 177 6.56 -8.66 -1.79
CA VAL A 177 6.84 -7.73 -0.70
C VAL A 177 5.52 -7.18 -0.18
N VAL A 178 5.12 -7.55 1.04
CA VAL A 178 3.86 -7.06 1.62
C VAL A 178 4.11 -5.82 2.47
N ILE A 179 3.45 -4.71 2.14
CA ILE A 179 3.53 -3.46 2.91
C ILE A 179 2.15 -3.14 3.44
N GLN A 180 1.99 -3.12 4.76
CA GLN A 180 0.77 -2.64 5.37
C GLN A 180 0.69 -1.12 5.27
N ILE A 181 -0.44 -0.61 4.79
CA ILE A 181 -0.73 0.82 4.75
C ILE A 181 -2.00 1.14 5.52
N GLU A 182 -2.03 2.35 6.08
CA GLU A 182 -3.21 2.88 6.76
C GLU A 182 -4.32 3.25 5.77
N LYS A 183 -5.56 3.27 6.22
CA LYS A 183 -6.66 3.83 5.43
C LYS A 183 -6.49 5.35 5.31
N VAL A 184 -6.92 5.93 4.19
CA VAL A 184 -7.09 7.39 4.08
C VAL A 184 -8.48 7.72 4.62
N VAL A 185 -8.58 8.77 5.42
CA VAL A 185 -9.88 9.23 5.93
C VAL A 185 -10.63 9.91 4.79
N THR A 186 -11.66 9.24 4.28
CA THR A 186 -12.52 9.78 3.22
C THR A 186 -13.54 10.77 3.79
N PRO A 187 -13.56 12.04 3.34
CA PRO A 187 -14.56 13.01 3.79
C PRO A 187 -15.98 12.61 3.37
N LYS A 188 -16.99 13.02 4.16
CA LYS A 188 -18.40 12.63 3.94
C LYS A 188 -18.96 13.04 2.57
N TRP A 189 -18.45 14.11 1.98
CA TRP A 189 -18.90 14.60 0.68
C TRP A 189 -18.49 13.66 -0.46
N VAL A 190 -17.45 12.85 -0.26
CA VAL A 190 -17.09 11.73 -1.15
C VAL A 190 -18.03 10.57 -0.81
N SER A 191 -19.29 10.76 -1.16
CA SER A 191 -20.31 9.74 -1.14
C SER A 191 -20.53 9.26 -2.57
N THR A 192 -20.62 7.96 -2.71
CA THR A 192 -21.14 7.34 -3.93
C THR A 192 -22.36 6.51 -3.53
N ASP A 193 -23.18 6.12 -4.50
CA ASP A 193 -24.36 5.28 -4.28
C ASP A 193 -24.02 3.87 -3.73
N HIS A 194 -22.73 3.53 -3.61
CA HIS A 194 -22.26 2.26 -3.09
C HIS A 194 -21.33 2.45 -1.89
N VAL A 195 -21.75 1.97 -0.70
CA VAL A 195 -20.99 2.01 0.56
C VAL A 195 -19.58 1.40 0.43
N GLN A 196 -19.39 0.49 -0.53
CA GLN A 196 -18.12 -0.20 -0.82
C GLN A 196 -17.08 0.70 -1.51
N TRP A 197 -17.47 1.88 -2.02
CA TRP A 197 -16.64 2.73 -2.87
C TRP A 197 -16.00 3.89 -2.10
N THR A 198 -16.56 4.28 -0.94
CA THR A 198 -15.93 5.20 0.01
C THR A 198 -14.59 4.65 0.55
N GLU A 199 -14.42 3.32 0.50
CA GLU A 199 -13.25 2.57 0.97
C GLU A 199 -12.09 2.53 -0.04
N GLN A 200 -12.25 3.02 -1.27
CA GLN A 200 -11.24 2.92 -2.35
C GLN A 200 -10.33 4.15 -2.46
N MET A 201 -10.53 5.20 -1.65
CA MET A 201 -9.66 6.38 -1.57
C MET A 201 -8.28 6.11 -0.95
N LYS A 202 -7.75 4.89 -1.07
CA LYS A 202 -6.52 4.42 -0.40
C LYS A 202 -5.34 4.27 -1.36
N LYS A 203 -5.59 4.08 -2.66
CA LYS A 203 -4.55 4.02 -3.69
C LYS A 203 -3.56 5.22 -3.66
N PRO A 204 -3.95 6.46 -3.29
CA PRO A 204 -3.00 7.57 -3.20
C PRO A 204 -1.78 7.30 -2.30
N ARG A 205 -1.88 6.45 -1.28
CA ARG A 205 -0.75 6.12 -0.42
C ARG A 205 0.39 5.38 -1.13
N VAL A 206 0.16 4.84 -2.32
CA VAL A 206 1.23 4.31 -3.15
C VAL A 206 2.31 5.36 -3.47
N PHE A 207 1.94 6.64 -3.48
CA PHE A 207 2.88 7.74 -3.70
C PHE A 207 3.80 7.99 -2.49
N GLN A 208 3.53 7.41 -1.32
CA GLN A 208 4.45 7.46 -0.18
C GLN A 208 5.57 6.42 -0.28
N LEU A 209 5.55 5.53 -1.30
CA LEU A 209 6.61 4.55 -1.55
C LEU A 209 7.86 5.19 -2.20
N THR A 210 8.40 6.22 -1.53
CA THR A 210 9.52 7.05 -2.00
C THR A 210 10.86 6.32 -2.11
N GLN A 211 10.91 5.05 -1.68
CA GLN A 211 12.02 4.15 -1.97
C GLN A 211 12.03 3.65 -3.43
N TYR A 212 11.01 3.95 -4.24
CA TYR A 212 11.01 3.63 -5.67
C TYR A 212 11.03 4.91 -6.51
N GLU A 213 11.80 4.91 -7.59
CA GLU A 213 11.82 5.96 -8.59
C GLU A 213 10.60 5.88 -9.51
N LYS A 214 10.23 4.66 -9.93
CA LYS A 214 9.01 4.43 -10.74
C LYS A 214 8.25 3.21 -10.22
N ILE A 215 6.94 3.32 -10.18
CA ILE A 215 6.05 2.20 -9.89
C ILE A 215 5.17 1.91 -11.10
N LEU A 216 4.85 0.64 -11.35
CA LEU A 216 3.71 0.27 -12.20
C LEU A 216 2.61 -0.26 -11.27
N TYR A 217 1.55 0.50 -11.10
CA TYR A 217 0.35 0.06 -10.41
C TYR A 217 -0.52 -0.79 -11.33
N MET A 218 -1.06 -1.88 -10.80
CA MET A 218 -1.98 -2.79 -11.48
C MET A 218 -3.10 -3.24 -10.53
N ASP A 219 -4.34 -3.24 -11.01
CA ASP A 219 -5.41 -3.95 -10.30
C ASP A 219 -5.19 -5.48 -10.36
N ALA A 220 -5.83 -6.22 -9.44
CA ALA A 220 -5.66 -7.67 -9.32
C ALA A 220 -6.38 -8.49 -10.41
N ASP A 221 -7.23 -7.87 -11.23
CA ASP A 221 -7.97 -8.44 -12.38
C ASP A 221 -7.21 -8.34 -13.71
N MET A 222 -5.90 -8.59 -13.68
CA MET A 222 -5.05 -8.52 -14.87
C MET A 222 -4.66 -9.90 -15.40
N LEU A 223 -4.77 -10.05 -16.72
CA LEU A 223 -4.09 -11.10 -17.49
C LEU A 223 -2.88 -10.46 -18.18
N ILE A 224 -1.68 -10.87 -17.76
CA ILE A 224 -0.41 -10.45 -18.32
C ILE A 224 -0.07 -11.39 -19.47
N THR A 225 0.27 -10.83 -20.61
CA THR A 225 0.42 -11.58 -21.87
C THR A 225 1.83 -11.49 -22.43
N ARG A 226 2.63 -10.53 -21.93
CA ARG A 226 4.08 -10.42 -22.18
C ARG A 226 4.77 -9.76 -20.99
N ARG A 227 6.10 -9.83 -20.97
CA ARG A 227 6.93 -9.13 -19.98
C ARG A 227 6.68 -7.63 -19.98
N LEU A 228 6.64 -7.05 -18.79
CA LEU A 228 6.35 -5.63 -18.59
C LEU A 228 7.59 -4.79 -18.26
N ASP A 229 8.78 -5.38 -18.18
CA ASP A 229 10.02 -4.70 -17.77
C ASP A 229 10.27 -3.38 -18.51
N SER A 230 10.05 -3.35 -19.83
CA SER A 230 10.33 -2.18 -20.66
C SER A 230 9.29 -1.06 -20.54
N ILE A 231 8.19 -1.24 -19.79
CA ILE A 231 7.21 -0.17 -19.59
C ILE A 231 7.83 1.04 -18.91
N PHE A 232 8.79 0.81 -18.02
CA PHE A 232 9.48 1.87 -17.30
C PHE A 232 10.42 2.70 -18.17
N GLU A 233 10.67 2.27 -19.41
CA GLU A 233 11.46 3.00 -20.42
C GLU A 233 10.57 3.69 -21.46
N ASP A 234 9.25 3.51 -21.40
CA ASP A 234 8.32 4.22 -22.29
C ASP A 234 8.48 5.73 -22.11
N GLU A 235 8.57 6.49 -23.20
CA GLU A 235 8.82 7.94 -23.16
C GLU A 235 7.78 8.70 -22.33
N SER A 236 6.55 8.19 -22.30
CA SER A 236 5.46 8.75 -21.49
C SER A 236 5.75 8.67 -19.98
N THR A 237 6.73 7.87 -19.54
CA THR A 237 7.15 7.67 -18.14
C THR A 237 8.37 8.50 -17.74
N ALA A 238 8.84 9.42 -18.57
CA ALA A 238 9.86 10.37 -18.13
C ALA A 238 9.34 11.24 -16.98
N LEU A 239 10.23 11.78 -16.13
CA LEU A 239 9.79 12.74 -15.12
C LEU A 239 9.35 14.04 -15.82
N ALA A 240 8.14 14.53 -15.55
CA ALA A 240 7.62 15.75 -16.16
C ALA A 240 7.64 16.91 -15.14
N PRO A 241 8.00 18.14 -15.54
CA PRO A 241 7.83 19.30 -14.68
C PRO A 241 6.36 19.65 -14.55
N THR A 242 5.94 20.06 -13.36
CA THR A 242 4.61 20.63 -13.14
C THR A 242 4.50 21.99 -13.84
N LEU A 243 3.28 22.42 -14.16
CA LEU A 243 2.96 23.72 -14.79
C LEU A 243 2.24 24.64 -13.79
N PRO A 244 2.95 25.33 -12.86
CA PRO A 244 2.33 26.15 -11.82
C PRO A 244 1.46 27.29 -12.34
N SER A 245 1.71 27.80 -13.54
CA SER A 245 0.90 28.86 -14.16
C SER A 245 -0.55 28.43 -14.42
N LEU A 246 -0.83 27.13 -14.44
CA LEU A 246 -2.17 26.56 -14.59
C LEU A 246 -2.79 26.21 -13.22
N HIS A 247 -2.14 26.58 -12.12
CA HIS A 247 -2.65 26.37 -10.76
C HIS A 247 -3.46 27.58 -10.32
N GLU A 248 -4.76 27.54 -10.58
CA GLU A 248 -5.65 28.67 -10.30
C GLU A 248 -6.27 28.64 -8.88
N LYS A 249 -5.96 27.61 -8.06
CA LYS A 249 -6.80 27.24 -6.90
C LYS A 249 -6.07 27.41 -5.56
N SER A 250 -6.37 28.51 -4.87
CA SER A 250 -5.77 28.95 -3.59
C SER A 250 -5.97 28.05 -2.37
N HIS A 251 -6.74 26.96 -2.48
CA HIS A 251 -7.07 26.09 -1.35
C HIS A 251 -6.47 24.68 -1.46
N GLU A 252 -5.77 24.38 -2.55
CA GLU A 252 -5.03 23.13 -2.71
C GLU A 252 -3.62 23.32 -2.11
N ALA A 253 -3.01 22.21 -1.69
CA ALA A 253 -1.61 22.22 -1.26
C ALA A 253 -0.68 22.61 -2.44
N PRO A 254 0.55 23.05 -2.16
CA PRO A 254 1.52 23.33 -3.19
C PRO A 254 1.69 22.15 -4.14
N LEU A 255 1.80 22.45 -5.43
CA LEU A 255 2.08 21.44 -6.44
C LEU A 255 3.49 20.85 -6.26
N PRO A 256 3.69 19.55 -6.51
CA PRO A 256 5.02 18.98 -6.58
C PRO A 256 5.82 19.64 -7.72
N THR A 257 7.15 19.64 -7.63
CA THR A 257 8.00 20.20 -8.70
C THR A 257 7.95 19.37 -9.98
N SER A 258 7.75 18.07 -9.83
CA SER A 258 7.77 17.10 -10.92
C SER A 258 6.97 15.87 -10.58
N TYR A 259 6.50 15.15 -11.60
CA TYR A 259 5.55 14.06 -11.45
C TYR A 259 5.59 13.09 -12.64
N ILE A 260 5.01 11.90 -12.46
CA ILE A 260 4.67 10.96 -13.54
C ILE A 260 3.26 10.44 -13.24
N PRO A 261 2.32 10.63 -14.19
CA PRO A 261 1.10 9.85 -14.25
C PRO A 261 0.95 9.39 -15.70
N SER A 262 1.57 8.26 -16.00
CA SER A 262 1.47 7.66 -17.32
C SER A 262 0.41 6.59 -17.24
N ALA A 263 -0.58 6.62 -18.13
CA ALA A 263 -1.67 5.67 -18.15
C ALA A 263 -2.11 5.45 -19.58
N GLN A 264 -3.10 4.59 -19.76
CA GLN A 264 -3.81 4.52 -21.02
C GLN A 264 -5.19 5.17 -20.89
N MET A 265 -5.63 5.83 -21.95
CA MET A 265 -7.04 6.21 -22.09
C MET A 265 -7.94 4.99 -21.95
N GLN A 266 -9.10 5.17 -21.31
CA GLN A 266 -10.10 4.12 -21.23
C GLN A 266 -10.60 3.74 -22.63
N GLN A 267 -10.39 2.50 -23.05
CA GLN A 267 -10.86 2.02 -24.34
C GLN A 267 -12.28 1.48 -24.19
N ARG A 268 -13.26 2.23 -24.71
CA ARG A 268 -14.69 1.90 -24.71
C ARG A 268 -15.37 2.44 -25.98
N PRO A 269 -16.51 1.86 -26.43
CA PRO A 269 -17.11 0.61 -25.98
C PRO A 269 -16.24 -0.61 -26.31
N ARG A 270 -16.69 -1.83 -25.99
CA ARG A 270 -15.91 -3.06 -26.17
C ARG A 270 -15.34 -3.22 -27.58
N GLU A 271 -16.17 -3.00 -28.61
CA GLU A 271 -15.67 -2.86 -29.96
C GLU A 271 -15.09 -1.46 -30.13
N HIS A 272 -13.78 -1.39 -30.16
CA HIS A 272 -13.04 -0.15 -30.38
C HIS A 272 -11.91 -0.38 -31.40
N PRO A 273 -11.46 0.68 -32.09
CA PRO A 273 -10.25 0.62 -32.87
C PRO A 273 -9.05 0.23 -32.00
N TYR A 274 -8.26 -0.72 -32.49
CA TYR A 274 -6.98 -1.11 -31.88
C TYR A 274 -5.93 -1.20 -33.00
N PRO A 275 -4.91 -0.33 -33.02
CA PRO A 275 -4.62 0.74 -32.05
C PRO A 275 -5.72 1.82 -31.97
N PRO A 276 -5.88 2.50 -30.81
CA PRO A 276 -6.83 3.60 -30.66
C PRO A 276 -6.41 4.79 -31.52
N ASP A 277 -7.36 5.32 -32.30
CA ASP A 277 -7.20 6.59 -32.99
C ASP A 277 -7.43 7.74 -32.00
N LYS A 278 -6.34 8.38 -31.57
CA LYS A 278 -6.37 9.46 -30.58
C LYS A 278 -7.03 10.73 -31.12
N ASP A 279 -6.96 10.96 -32.43
CA ASP A 279 -7.47 12.17 -33.06
C ASP A 279 -9.00 12.11 -33.23
N SER A 280 -9.52 10.90 -33.45
CA SER A 280 -10.96 10.66 -33.59
C SER A 280 -11.66 10.24 -32.29
N ALA A 281 -10.90 9.98 -31.21
CA ALA A 281 -11.47 9.54 -29.94
C ALA A 281 -12.35 10.64 -29.30
N PRO A 282 -13.57 10.32 -28.84
CA PRO A 282 -14.37 11.25 -28.06
C PRO A 282 -13.59 11.78 -26.84
N SER A 283 -13.77 13.06 -26.49
CA SER A 283 -13.09 13.67 -25.33
C SER A 283 -13.36 12.93 -24.02
N SER A 284 -14.54 12.31 -23.88
CA SER A 284 -14.92 11.47 -22.73
C SER A 284 -14.15 10.14 -22.63
N ILE A 285 -13.37 9.79 -23.65
CA ILE A 285 -12.44 8.65 -23.69
C ILE A 285 -11.01 9.19 -23.66
N TYR A 286 -10.69 10.10 -24.57
CA TYR A 286 -9.34 10.65 -24.71
C TYR A 286 -8.84 11.36 -23.43
N ASN A 287 -9.69 12.07 -22.70
CA ASN A 287 -9.29 12.77 -21.48
C ASN A 287 -9.38 11.90 -20.22
N TYR A 288 -9.75 10.63 -20.36
CA TYR A 288 -10.14 9.79 -19.24
C TYR A 288 -9.04 8.81 -18.85
N PHE A 289 -8.35 9.14 -17.75
CA PHE A 289 -7.33 8.32 -17.11
C PHE A 289 -7.91 7.03 -16.56
N CYS A 290 -7.38 5.88 -16.99
CA CYS A 290 -7.72 4.58 -16.40
C CYS A 290 -6.81 4.27 -15.21
N SER A 291 -7.40 4.08 -14.03
CA SER A 291 -6.69 3.87 -12.76
C SER A 291 -6.31 2.42 -12.46
N GLY A 292 -6.66 1.48 -13.36
CA GLY A 292 -6.34 0.07 -13.19
C GLY A 292 -4.92 -0.31 -13.60
N PHE A 293 -4.27 0.49 -14.45
CA PHE A 293 -2.92 0.22 -14.94
C PHE A 293 -2.20 1.53 -15.29
N TRP A 294 -1.23 1.94 -14.48
CA TRP A 294 -0.53 3.22 -14.64
C TRP A 294 0.86 3.23 -14.01
N VAL A 295 1.77 4.03 -14.58
CA VAL A 295 3.11 4.27 -14.04
C VAL A 295 3.15 5.60 -13.32
N GLY A 296 3.75 5.58 -12.14
CA GLY A 296 3.87 6.72 -11.25
C GLY A 296 5.29 6.97 -10.78
N HIS A 297 5.56 8.21 -10.39
CA HIS A 297 6.70 8.58 -9.55
C HIS A 297 6.20 8.79 -8.12
N PRO A 298 6.51 7.88 -7.18
CA PRO A 298 6.19 8.11 -5.78
C PRO A 298 6.83 9.39 -5.26
N SER A 299 6.03 10.24 -4.63
CA SER A 299 6.45 11.53 -4.09
C SER A 299 5.49 11.96 -2.98
N GLU A 300 6.03 12.31 -1.82
CA GLU A 300 5.21 12.81 -0.71
C GLU A 300 4.45 14.08 -1.11
N ALA A 301 5.07 14.96 -1.91
CA ALA A 301 4.40 16.18 -2.40
C ALA A 301 3.21 15.88 -3.32
N VAL A 302 3.29 14.81 -4.13
CA VAL A 302 2.16 14.35 -4.95
C VAL A 302 1.04 13.82 -4.04
N PHE A 303 1.39 13.03 -3.02
CA PHE A 303 0.44 12.52 -2.05
C PHE A 303 -0.26 13.65 -1.28
N GLU A 304 0.49 14.60 -0.73
CA GLU A 304 -0.03 15.77 -0.01
C GLU A 304 -0.99 16.59 -0.88
N TYR A 305 -0.64 16.79 -2.16
CA TYR A 305 -1.54 17.43 -3.11
C TYR A 305 -2.87 16.68 -3.26
N TYR A 306 -2.85 15.36 -3.47
CA TYR A 306 -4.09 14.57 -3.56
C TYR A 306 -4.93 14.65 -2.30
N ILE A 307 -4.31 14.55 -1.12
CA ILE A 307 -5.02 14.66 0.16
C ILE A 307 -5.63 16.06 0.32
N SER A 308 -4.94 17.12 -0.13
CA SER A 308 -5.51 18.47 -0.11
C SER A 308 -6.74 18.61 -1.01
N VAL A 309 -6.70 18.05 -2.21
CA VAL A 309 -7.82 18.03 -3.16
C VAL A 309 -8.99 17.25 -2.60
N LEU A 310 -8.72 16.06 -2.02
CA LEU A 310 -9.71 15.20 -1.38
C LEU A 310 -10.47 15.92 -0.26
N ASN A 311 -9.80 16.79 0.48
CA ASN A 311 -10.40 17.50 1.61
C ASN A 311 -11.20 18.74 1.21
N ILE A 312 -11.37 19.02 -0.09
CA ILE A 312 -12.18 20.14 -0.56
C ILE A 312 -13.49 19.63 -1.15
N GLU A 313 -14.59 19.96 -0.50
CA GLU A 313 -15.94 19.56 -0.92
C GLU A 313 -16.27 20.01 -2.35
N GLY A 314 -16.79 19.08 -3.16
CA GLY A 314 -17.22 19.32 -4.54
C GLY A 314 -16.08 19.61 -5.51
N ARG A 315 -14.83 19.35 -5.13
CA ARG A 315 -13.65 19.70 -5.94
C ARG A 315 -13.53 18.87 -7.22
N PHE A 316 -13.99 17.63 -7.18
CA PHE A 316 -14.00 16.70 -8.30
C PHE A 316 -15.29 15.87 -8.27
N ASP A 317 -15.66 15.32 -9.43
CA ASP A 317 -16.77 14.36 -9.54
C ASP A 317 -16.47 13.09 -8.73
N THR A 318 -17.42 12.52 -7.99
CA THR A 318 -17.15 11.36 -7.12
C THR A 318 -17.57 10.03 -7.74
N SER A 319 -18.01 10.02 -9.01
CA SER A 319 -18.63 8.84 -9.62
C SER A 319 -17.71 7.62 -9.72
N MET A 320 -16.39 7.83 -9.79
CA MET A 320 -15.39 6.80 -10.04
C MET A 320 -14.22 6.84 -9.03
N MET A 321 -14.54 7.02 -7.74
CA MET A 321 -13.61 6.81 -6.62
C MET A 321 -12.27 7.57 -6.79
N GLU A 322 -11.13 6.90 -6.56
CA GLU A 322 -9.80 7.45 -6.73
C GLU A 322 -9.47 7.79 -8.19
N GLN A 323 -10.11 7.11 -9.15
CA GLN A 323 -9.94 7.43 -10.56
C GLN A 323 -10.47 8.84 -10.85
N SER A 324 -11.55 9.27 -10.21
CA SER A 324 -12.04 10.63 -10.38
C SER A 324 -11.09 11.66 -9.76
N LEU A 325 -10.48 11.35 -8.61
CA LEU A 325 -9.43 12.19 -8.01
C LEU A 325 -8.21 12.31 -8.95
N LEU A 326 -7.75 11.20 -9.52
CA LEU A 326 -6.63 11.19 -10.48
C LEU A 326 -6.98 11.90 -11.78
N ASN A 327 -8.19 11.70 -12.31
CA ASN A 327 -8.69 12.44 -13.49
C ASN A 327 -8.73 13.94 -13.22
N TYR A 328 -9.16 14.37 -12.03
CA TYR A 328 -9.11 15.77 -11.67
C TYR A 328 -7.67 16.27 -11.58
N ALA A 329 -6.82 15.59 -10.80
CA ALA A 329 -5.44 16.03 -10.54
C ALA A 329 -4.60 16.10 -11.83
N HIS A 330 -4.85 15.18 -12.77
CA HIS A 330 -4.09 15.01 -13.99
C HIS A 330 -4.83 15.33 -15.27
N ARG A 331 -5.97 16.04 -15.18
CA ARG A 331 -6.70 16.55 -16.34
C ARG A 331 -5.74 17.24 -17.33
N ARG A 332 -6.01 17.07 -18.63
CA ARG A 332 -5.10 17.52 -19.70
C ARG A 332 -4.87 19.04 -19.73
N ASP A 333 -5.83 19.81 -19.25
CA ASP A 333 -5.79 21.28 -19.12
C ASP A 333 -5.31 21.74 -17.73
N GLY A 334 -4.87 20.82 -16.88
CA GLY A 334 -4.43 21.08 -15.52
C GLY A 334 -2.93 21.32 -15.39
N PRO A 335 -2.44 21.55 -14.17
CA PRO A 335 -1.02 21.79 -13.92
C PRO A 335 -0.15 20.52 -14.04
N MET A 336 -0.75 19.34 -13.97
CA MET A 336 -0.04 18.06 -13.99
C MET A 336 -0.67 17.04 -14.96
N PRO A 337 -0.80 17.35 -16.27
CA PRO A 337 -1.48 16.47 -17.22
C PRO A 337 -0.83 15.07 -17.29
N TRP A 338 -1.66 14.02 -17.34
CA TRP A 338 -1.21 12.65 -17.56
C TRP A 338 -0.76 12.42 -19.01
N ARG A 339 0.06 11.39 -19.23
CA ARG A 339 0.57 11.02 -20.56
C ARG A 339 0.16 9.63 -20.96
N ASP A 340 -0.22 9.48 -22.22
CA ASP A 340 -0.60 8.20 -22.80
C ASP A 340 0.61 7.30 -23.03
N PHE A 341 0.54 6.08 -22.52
CA PHE A 341 1.43 5.00 -22.94
C PHE A 341 1.25 4.63 -24.42
N ASP A 342 2.22 3.87 -24.95
CA ASP A 342 1.98 3.06 -26.14
C ASP A 342 0.75 2.14 -25.95
N TYR A 343 -0.06 2.01 -26.99
CA TYR A 343 -1.33 1.29 -26.91
C TYR A 343 -1.16 -0.20 -26.61
N SER A 344 0.02 -0.77 -26.87
CA SER A 344 0.30 -2.19 -26.66
C SER A 344 0.50 -2.54 -25.19
N TRP A 345 0.55 -1.59 -24.27
CA TRP A 345 0.76 -1.89 -22.84
C TRP A 345 -0.48 -2.47 -22.19
N THR A 346 -1.63 -1.83 -22.34
CA THR A 346 -2.89 -2.24 -21.68
C THR A 346 -4.13 -1.90 -22.52
N SER A 347 -5.32 -2.32 -22.06
CA SER A 347 -6.67 -1.80 -22.33
C SER A 347 -7.57 -2.42 -21.29
N THR A 348 -8.62 -1.63 -21.07
CA THR A 348 -9.93 -1.98 -20.61
C THR A 348 -10.84 -2.48 -21.74
N TYR A 349 -11.92 -3.20 -21.39
CA TYR A 349 -12.97 -3.65 -22.33
C TYR A 349 -12.43 -4.41 -23.54
N ARG A 350 -11.57 -5.39 -23.27
CA ARG A 350 -10.79 -6.15 -24.24
C ARG A 350 -11.59 -7.22 -24.99
N THR A 351 -11.05 -7.61 -26.14
CA THR A 351 -11.37 -8.83 -26.88
C THR A 351 -10.09 -9.65 -27.10
N TYR A 352 -10.23 -10.82 -27.71
CA TYR A 352 -9.08 -11.65 -28.08
C TYR A 352 -8.17 -10.96 -29.12
N LYS A 353 -8.71 -10.02 -29.90
CA LYS A 353 -7.96 -9.27 -30.93
C LYS A 353 -6.78 -8.50 -30.34
N GLU A 354 -6.98 -7.84 -29.19
CA GLU A 354 -5.94 -7.06 -28.54
C GLU A 354 -4.75 -7.93 -28.13
N TYR A 355 -5.03 -9.16 -27.67
CA TYR A 355 -3.99 -10.16 -27.39
C TYR A 355 -3.22 -10.52 -28.66
N GLU A 356 -3.91 -10.83 -29.76
CA GLU A 356 -3.27 -11.14 -31.05
C GLU A 356 -2.42 -9.99 -31.59
N LEU A 357 -2.79 -8.76 -31.26
CA LEU A 357 -2.09 -7.53 -31.63
C LEU A 357 -1.03 -7.08 -30.60
N GLY A 358 -0.70 -7.94 -29.62
CA GLY A 358 0.46 -7.74 -28.75
C GLY A 358 0.24 -6.85 -27.53
N ALA A 359 -1.01 -6.69 -27.09
CA ALA A 359 -1.32 -6.18 -25.75
C ALA A 359 -0.48 -6.89 -24.69
N GLY A 360 0.03 -6.17 -23.68
CA GLY A 360 0.84 -6.73 -22.61
C GLY A 360 0.11 -7.03 -21.30
N ALA A 361 -0.96 -6.29 -21.02
CA ALA A 361 -1.88 -6.54 -19.91
C ALA A 361 -3.33 -6.35 -20.38
N LEU A 362 -4.23 -7.22 -19.97
CA LEU A 362 -5.65 -7.19 -20.31
C LEU A 362 -6.45 -7.10 -19.00
N HIS A 363 -7.26 -6.06 -18.86
CA HIS A 363 -8.01 -5.78 -17.63
C HIS A 363 -9.45 -6.30 -17.71
N GLU A 364 -9.78 -7.35 -16.95
CA GLU A 364 -11.14 -7.90 -16.83
C GLU A 364 -11.27 -8.83 -15.60
N LYS A 365 -12.49 -8.96 -15.07
CA LYS A 365 -12.81 -9.86 -13.95
C LYS A 365 -12.93 -11.31 -14.41
N TYR A 366 -11.80 -11.95 -14.76
CA TYR A 366 -11.75 -13.30 -15.33
C TYR A 366 -12.36 -14.41 -14.46
N TRP A 367 -12.46 -14.19 -13.15
CA TRP A 367 -13.10 -15.11 -12.21
C TRP A 367 -14.64 -15.13 -12.28
N ARG A 368 -15.29 -14.23 -13.02
CA ARG A 368 -16.76 -14.20 -13.14
C ARG A 368 -17.27 -15.16 -14.22
N GLU A 369 -18.20 -16.03 -13.83
CA GLU A 369 -18.92 -16.95 -14.73
C GLU A 369 -20.25 -16.37 -15.23
N ASP A 370 -20.85 -15.46 -14.44
CA ASP A 370 -22.16 -14.82 -14.68
C ASP A 370 -22.17 -13.84 -15.87
N ARG A 371 -21.01 -13.62 -16.48
CA ARG A 371 -20.85 -12.85 -17.73
C ARG A 371 -21.05 -13.71 -18.98
N GLY A 372 -21.60 -14.93 -18.80
CA GLY A 372 -21.79 -16.04 -19.73
C GLY A 372 -21.80 -15.72 -21.23
N ASP A 373 -21.17 -16.60 -22.00
CA ASP A 373 -21.50 -17.11 -23.36
C ASP A 373 -21.95 -16.16 -24.51
N ALA A 374 -22.16 -14.87 -24.28
CA ALA A 374 -22.53 -13.91 -25.32
C ALA A 374 -21.32 -13.34 -26.09
N TRP A 375 -20.09 -13.80 -25.82
CA TRP A 375 -18.87 -13.10 -26.25
C TRP A 375 -17.68 -14.03 -26.55
N SER A 376 -17.67 -14.65 -27.73
CA SER A 376 -16.74 -15.71 -28.18
C SER A 376 -15.22 -15.49 -28.04
N GLY A 377 -14.76 -14.28 -27.75
CA GLY A 377 -13.33 -13.96 -27.50
C GLY A 377 -12.93 -13.87 -26.03
N GLN A 378 -13.90 -13.71 -25.11
CA GLN A 378 -13.62 -13.63 -23.67
C GLN A 378 -13.32 -15.00 -23.08
N ASP A 379 -13.94 -16.07 -23.62
CA ASP A 379 -13.70 -17.44 -23.18
C ASP A 379 -12.23 -17.81 -23.31
N LYS A 380 -11.59 -17.48 -24.44
CA LYS A 380 -10.16 -17.74 -24.63
C LYS A 380 -9.27 -16.99 -23.64
N LEU A 381 -9.56 -15.72 -23.38
CA LEU A 381 -8.79 -14.93 -22.41
C LEU A 381 -9.02 -15.43 -20.97
N ARG A 382 -10.25 -15.83 -20.65
CA ARG A 382 -10.59 -16.43 -19.37
C ARG A 382 -9.92 -17.79 -19.19
N GLU A 383 -9.93 -18.64 -20.21
CA GLU A 383 -9.21 -19.92 -20.24
C GLU A 383 -7.70 -19.72 -20.02
N MET A 384 -7.11 -18.68 -20.62
CA MET A 384 -5.72 -18.32 -20.38
C MET A 384 -5.49 -17.94 -18.90
N TRP A 385 -6.32 -17.07 -18.35
CA TRP A 385 -6.21 -16.68 -16.94
C TRP A 385 -6.42 -17.86 -15.97
N LEU A 386 -7.38 -18.74 -16.27
CA LEU A 386 -7.61 -19.97 -15.50
C LEU A 386 -6.42 -20.91 -15.57
N ARG A 387 -5.77 -21.01 -16.74
CA ARG A 387 -4.53 -21.78 -16.88
C ARG A 387 -3.40 -21.18 -16.05
N ASP A 388 -3.23 -19.85 -16.06
CA ASP A 388 -2.22 -19.19 -15.21
C ASP A 388 -2.49 -19.43 -13.72
N ARG A 389 -3.77 -19.51 -13.33
CA ARG A 389 -4.17 -19.91 -11.98
C ARG A 389 -3.81 -21.38 -11.68
N GLU A 390 -4.11 -22.32 -12.57
CA GLU A 390 -3.75 -23.74 -12.38
C GLU A 390 -2.23 -23.93 -12.29
N ASP A 391 -1.50 -23.28 -13.19
CA ASP A 391 -0.04 -23.29 -13.20
C ASP A 391 0.54 -22.70 -11.90
N MET A 392 -0.05 -21.60 -11.40
CA MET A 392 0.29 -21.01 -10.11
C MET A 392 0.06 -22.00 -8.96
N GLU A 393 -1.10 -22.66 -8.89
CA GLU A 393 -1.42 -23.63 -7.84
C GLU A 393 -0.43 -24.81 -7.86
N GLY A 394 -0.10 -25.32 -9.04
CA GLY A 394 0.92 -26.36 -9.21
C GLY A 394 2.32 -25.90 -8.79
N PHE A 395 2.73 -24.69 -9.20
CA PHE A 395 4.03 -24.11 -8.89
C PHE A 395 4.22 -23.94 -7.38
N TYR A 396 3.27 -23.27 -6.71
CA TYR A 396 3.39 -23.07 -5.28
C TYR A 396 3.17 -24.36 -4.48
N GLY A 397 2.33 -25.28 -4.96
CA GLY A 397 2.19 -26.60 -4.34
C GLY A 397 3.50 -27.39 -4.34
N ALA A 398 4.26 -27.34 -5.44
CA ALA A 398 5.59 -27.94 -5.52
C ALA A 398 6.61 -27.23 -4.60
N MET A 399 6.56 -25.89 -4.51
CA MET A 399 7.40 -25.13 -3.58
C MET A 399 7.09 -25.52 -2.12
N ASP A 400 5.83 -25.60 -1.74
CA ASP A 400 5.40 -25.94 -0.39
C ASP A 400 5.82 -27.37 -0.02
N GLY A 401 5.66 -28.33 -0.93
CA GLY A 401 6.10 -29.72 -0.76
C GLY A 401 7.63 -29.86 -0.62
N GLY A 402 8.41 -29.09 -1.38
CA GLY A 402 9.87 -29.10 -1.33
C GLY A 402 10.49 -28.51 -0.04
N HIS A 403 9.75 -27.69 0.70
CA HIS A 403 10.17 -27.17 2.01
C HIS A 403 9.89 -28.14 3.16
N GLY A 404 8.97 -29.10 2.99
CA GLY A 404 8.60 -30.09 4.01
C GLY A 404 9.63 -31.19 4.24
N ASP A 405 10.50 -31.49 3.26
CA ASP A 405 11.45 -32.61 3.32
C ASP A 405 12.84 -32.23 3.89
N LYS A 406 13.13 -30.95 4.11
CA LYS A 406 14.45 -30.52 4.62
C LYS A 406 14.65 -30.76 6.13
N ASN A 407 13.62 -31.16 6.86
CA ASN A 407 13.69 -31.53 8.29
C ASN A 407 13.58 -33.05 8.55
N ARG A 408 13.77 -33.87 7.51
CA ARG A 408 13.71 -35.33 7.58
C ARG A 408 15.02 -35.96 7.08
N ILE A 409 16.14 -35.66 7.74
CA ILE A 409 17.35 -36.51 7.71
C ILE A 409 17.93 -36.58 9.12
#